data_AF-X0V8C0-F1
#
_entry.id   AF-X0V8C0-F1
#
_cell.length_a   1.000
_cell.length_b   1.000
_cell.length_c   1.000
_cell.angle_alpha   90.00
_cell.angle_beta   90.00
_cell.angle_gamma   90.00
#
_symmetry.space_group_name_H-M   'P 1'
#
loop_
_entity.id
_entity.type
_entity.pdbx_description
1 polymer ?
#
loop_
_entity_poly.entity_id
_entity_poly.type
_entity_poly.pdbx_seq_one_letter_code
_entity_poly.pdbx_strand_id
1 'polypeptide(L)'
;MAEIEQQAILDFHTYPSVGSDDWRYAFETAVVRALETQMLSRAALLDMANAESFESAADLLASTEYALSQTGKSISQMENVLKLRRSAVRELFADLMLDEPIAELFRARDDFANMRLAV
;
A
#
# COMPACT_ATOMS: atom_id res chain seq x y z
N MET A 1 50.59 15.25 -19.83
CA MET A 1 49.19 15.67 -19.69
C MET A 1 48.48 14.52 -19.02
N ALA A 2 48.41 14.51 -17.69
CA ALA A 2 47.84 13.41 -16.92
C ALA A 2 46.35 13.71 -16.66
N GLU A 3 45.48 12.80 -17.09
CA GLU A 3 44.05 12.82 -16.75
C GLU A 3 43.90 12.59 -15.24
N ILE A 4 43.26 13.55 -14.57
CA ILE A 4 42.91 13.43 -13.16
C ILE A 4 41.57 12.71 -13.12
N GLU A 5 41.60 11.40 -12.82
CA GLU A 5 40.40 10.66 -12.45
C GLU A 5 39.76 11.32 -11.23
N GLN A 6 38.61 11.97 -11.43
CA GLN A 6 37.80 12.49 -10.34
C GLN A 6 37.26 11.30 -9.55
N GLN A 7 37.88 11.01 -8.40
CA GLN A 7 37.33 10.06 -7.45
C GLN A 7 35.96 10.55 -6.97
N ALA A 8 34.92 9.76 -7.23
CA ALA A 8 33.58 10.03 -6.76
C ALA A 8 33.59 10.07 -5.22
N ILE A 9 33.28 11.23 -4.65
CA ILE A 9 33.08 11.40 -3.21
C ILE A 9 31.81 10.61 -2.86
N LEU A 10 31.97 9.39 -2.38
CA LEU A 10 30.88 8.55 -1.90
C LEU A 10 30.45 9.08 -0.53
N ASP A 11 29.33 9.79 -0.48
CA ASP A 11 28.68 10.17 0.77
C ASP A 11 27.95 8.95 1.34
N PHE A 12 28.58 8.27 2.30
CA PHE A 12 28.08 7.03 2.91
C PHE A 12 26.76 7.18 3.68
N HIS A 13 26.29 8.41 3.90
CA HIS A 13 25.02 8.68 4.59
C HIS A 13 23.83 8.87 3.63
N THR A 14 24.10 8.90 2.33
CA THR A 14 23.06 9.06 1.31
C THR A 14 22.95 7.75 0.54
N TYR A 15 21.74 7.19 0.46
CA TYR A 15 21.51 6.07 -0.43
C TYR A 15 21.89 6.49 -1.86
N PRO A 16 22.67 5.67 -2.58
CA PRO A 16 23.02 5.98 -3.95
C PRO A 16 21.74 6.16 -4.76
N SER A 17 21.71 7.19 -5.61
CA SER A 17 20.56 7.44 -6.49
C SER A 17 20.27 6.18 -7.30
N VAL A 18 19.03 5.70 -7.25
CA VAL A 18 18.62 4.40 -7.82
C VAL A 18 18.53 4.42 -9.36
N GLY A 19 19.08 5.44 -10.00
CA GLY A 19 18.97 5.73 -11.42
C GLY A 19 18.29 7.07 -11.68
N SER A 20 18.08 7.38 -12.96
CA SER A 20 17.23 8.49 -13.39
C SER A 20 15.75 8.15 -13.22
N ASP A 21 14.91 9.15 -13.00
CA ASP A 21 13.45 8.97 -12.93
C ASP A 21 12.90 8.31 -14.20
N ASP A 22 12.09 7.28 -14.00
CA ASP A 22 11.34 6.64 -15.08
C ASP A 22 10.02 7.38 -15.30
N TRP A 23 10.00 8.25 -16.31
CA TRP A 23 8.83 9.04 -16.66
C TRP A 23 7.62 8.21 -17.11
N ARG A 24 7.82 6.94 -17.48
CA ARG A 24 6.72 6.04 -17.82
C ARG A 24 5.79 5.81 -16.64
N TYR A 25 6.32 5.86 -15.41
CA TYR A 25 5.58 5.68 -14.17
C TYR A 25 5.02 6.98 -13.57
N ALA A 26 5.09 8.10 -14.28
CA ALA A 26 4.71 9.41 -13.72
C ALA A 26 3.23 9.45 -13.31
N PHE A 27 2.35 8.89 -14.12
CA PHE A 27 0.91 8.86 -13.84
C PHE A 27 0.58 7.89 -12.71
N GLU A 28 1.14 6.68 -12.78
CA GLU A 28 0.99 5.59 -11.84
C GLU A 28 1.44 6.04 -10.44
N THR A 29 2.58 6.73 -10.37
CA THR A 29 3.11 7.31 -9.13
C THR A 29 2.17 8.39 -8.58
N ALA A 30 1.62 9.25 -9.43
CA ALA A 30 0.66 10.27 -8.99
C ALA A 30 -0.62 9.65 -8.43
N VAL A 31 -1.13 8.57 -9.04
CA VAL A 31 -2.29 7.81 -8.52
C VAL A 31 -1.98 7.23 -7.15
N VAL A 32 -0.82 6.58 -6.98
CA VAL A 32 -0.41 6.03 -5.68
C VAL A 32 -0.29 7.13 -4.61
N ARG A 33 0.27 8.29 -4.96
CA ARG A 33 0.36 9.44 -4.04
C ARG A 33 -1.01 10.00 -3.66
N ALA A 34 -1.97 10.01 -4.56
CA ALA A 34 -3.33 10.39 -4.24
C ALA A 34 -4.02 9.37 -3.31
N LEU A 35 -3.71 8.07 -3.45
CA LEU A 35 -4.23 7.04 -2.56
C LEU A 35 -3.58 7.09 -1.16
N GLU A 36 -2.34 7.52 -1.07
CA GLU A 36 -1.63 7.72 0.21
C GLU A 36 -2.40 8.68 1.14
N THR A 37 -3.06 9.71 0.59
CA THR A 37 -3.86 10.64 1.40
C THR A 37 -5.12 10.02 1.99
N GLN A 38 -5.55 8.87 1.48
CA GLN A 38 -6.72 8.14 1.97
C GLN A 38 -6.35 7.15 3.09
N MET A 39 -5.05 6.97 3.39
CA MET A 39 -4.62 6.06 4.45
C MET A 39 -5.08 6.54 5.83
N LEU A 40 -5.39 5.58 6.70
CA LEU A 40 -5.72 5.89 8.09
C LEU A 40 -4.55 6.59 8.78
N SER A 41 -4.82 7.76 9.32
CA SER A 41 -3.84 8.48 10.10
C SER A 41 -3.58 7.77 11.43
N ARG A 42 -2.41 8.02 12.02
CA ARG A 42 -2.09 7.55 13.37
C ARG A 42 -3.13 8.01 14.40
N ALA A 43 -3.66 9.22 14.26
CA ALA A 43 -4.69 9.75 15.15
C ALA A 43 -5.98 8.94 15.05
N ALA A 44 -6.47 8.68 13.83
CA ALA A 44 -7.68 7.88 13.62
C ALA A 44 -7.55 6.46 14.22
N LEU A 45 -6.37 5.84 14.10
CA LEU A 45 -6.10 4.54 14.72
C LEU A 45 -6.14 4.60 16.26
N LEU A 46 -5.61 5.68 16.86
CA LEU A 46 -5.66 5.87 18.31
C LEU A 46 -7.09 6.14 18.80
N ASP A 47 -7.88 6.92 18.06
CA ASP A 47 -9.26 7.19 18.42
C ASP A 47 -10.10 5.91 18.39
N MET A 48 -9.91 5.07 17.36
CA MET A 48 -10.55 3.75 17.31
C MET A 48 -10.09 2.80 18.42
N ALA A 49 -8.81 2.82 18.79
CA ALA A 49 -8.29 1.99 19.87
C ALA A 49 -8.83 2.40 21.26
N ASN A 50 -9.17 3.67 21.44
CA ASN A 50 -9.75 4.21 22.67
C ASN A 50 -11.29 4.20 22.68
N ALA A 51 -11.94 3.69 21.63
CA ALA A 51 -13.40 3.64 21.56
C ALA A 51 -13.98 2.72 22.67
N GLU A 52 -15.13 3.11 23.20
CA GLU A 52 -15.79 2.40 24.30
C GLU A 52 -16.40 1.05 23.87
N SER A 53 -16.66 0.89 22.58
CA SER A 53 -17.27 -0.31 21.99
C SER A 53 -16.81 -0.54 20.55
N PHE A 54 -17.04 -1.76 20.05
CA PHE A 54 -16.75 -2.09 18.66
C PHE A 54 -17.60 -1.25 17.70
N GLU A 55 -18.87 -1.02 18.03
CA GLU A 55 -19.78 -0.20 17.24
C GLU A 55 -19.25 1.24 17.08
N SER A 56 -18.76 1.83 18.18
CA SER A 56 -18.15 3.16 18.14
C SER A 56 -16.86 3.19 17.30
N ALA A 57 -16.02 2.16 17.38
CA ALA A 57 -14.85 2.05 16.51
C ALA A 57 -15.23 1.85 15.03
N ALA A 58 -16.29 1.09 14.75
CA ALA A 58 -16.82 0.86 13.41
C ALA A 58 -17.39 2.15 12.81
N ASP A 59 -18.06 2.98 13.61
CA ASP A 59 -18.56 4.29 13.19
C ASP A 59 -17.41 5.27 12.88
N LEU A 60 -16.35 5.25 13.69
CA LEU A 60 -15.12 6.02 13.42
C LEU A 60 -14.47 5.58 12.10
N LEU A 61 -14.36 4.28 11.85
CA LEU A 61 -13.85 3.77 10.57
C LEU A 61 -14.77 4.17 9.39
N ALA A 62 -16.09 4.12 9.59
CA ALA A 62 -17.07 4.53 8.58
C ALA A 62 -17.04 6.04 8.27
N SER A 63 -16.40 6.85 9.11
CA SER A 63 -16.15 8.27 8.82
C SER A 63 -14.94 8.51 7.90
N THR A 64 -14.21 7.45 7.54
CA THR A 64 -13.01 7.52 6.69
C THR A 64 -13.28 7.01 5.27
N GLU A 65 -12.30 7.16 4.39
CA GLU A 65 -12.32 6.62 3.01
C GLU A 65 -12.39 5.08 2.92
N TYR A 66 -12.30 4.39 4.07
CA TYR A 66 -12.49 2.93 4.16
C TYR A 66 -13.97 2.53 4.27
N ALA A 67 -14.89 3.49 4.35
CA ALA A 67 -16.32 3.22 4.42
C ALA A 67 -16.85 2.72 3.08
N LEU A 68 -17.24 1.44 3.02
CA LEU A 68 -18.09 0.95 1.94
C LEU A 68 -19.54 1.02 2.41
N SER A 69 -20.38 1.61 1.57
CA SER A 69 -21.81 1.84 1.78
C SER A 69 -22.49 0.61 2.40
N GLN A 70 -23.02 0.81 3.62
CA GLN A 70 -23.75 -0.14 4.45
C GLN A 70 -22.89 -1.13 5.24
N THR A 71 -22.31 -0.60 6.32
CA THR A 71 -21.72 -1.34 7.42
C THR A 71 -22.77 -2.27 8.04
N GLY A 72 -22.68 -3.55 7.73
CA GLY A 72 -23.26 -4.55 8.59
C GLY A 72 -22.56 -4.48 9.95
N LYS A 73 -23.32 -4.34 11.04
CA LYS A 73 -22.80 -4.11 12.41
C LYS A 73 -21.98 -5.28 12.98
N SER A 74 -21.73 -6.32 12.19
CA SER A 74 -20.96 -7.50 12.60
C SER A 74 -19.49 -7.37 12.25
N ILE A 75 -18.63 -7.84 13.15
CA ILE A 75 -17.17 -7.95 12.97
C ILE A 75 -16.82 -8.66 11.65
N SER A 76 -17.50 -9.75 11.32
CA SER A 76 -17.20 -10.53 10.11
C SER A 76 -17.52 -9.76 8.83
N GLN A 77 -18.57 -8.93 8.84
CA GLN A 77 -18.93 -8.10 7.69
C GLN A 77 -17.90 -6.98 7.50
N MET A 78 -17.49 -6.34 8.60
CA MET A 78 -16.42 -5.34 8.57
C MET A 78 -15.10 -5.92 8.07
N GLU A 79 -14.70 -7.09 8.57
CA GLU A 79 -13.47 -7.76 8.13
C GLU A 79 -13.52 -8.09 6.63
N ASN A 80 -14.66 -8.56 6.12
CA ASN A 80 -14.84 -8.85 4.70
C ASN A 80 -14.72 -7.57 3.84
N VAL A 81 -15.30 -6.46 4.28
CA VAL A 81 -15.19 -5.16 3.62
C VAL A 81 -13.72 -4.72 3.54
N LEU A 82 -12.97 -4.82 4.64
CA LEU A 82 -11.55 -4.48 4.67
C LEU A 82 -10.71 -5.41 3.78
N LYS A 83 -11.04 -6.71 3.75
CA LYS A 83 -10.41 -7.67 2.83
C LYS A 83 -10.66 -7.30 1.37
N LEU A 84 -11.90 -6.96 1.01
CA LEU A 84 -12.25 -6.52 -0.35
C LEU A 84 -11.50 -5.25 -0.75
N ARG A 85 -11.44 -4.24 0.13
CA ARG A 85 -10.67 -3.03 -0.12
C ARG A 85 -9.19 -3.34 -0.33
N ARG A 86 -8.61 -4.23 0.49
CA ARG A 86 -7.22 -4.68 0.33
C ARG A 86 -7.00 -5.40 -1.01
N SER A 87 -7.92 -6.26 -1.42
CA SER A 87 -7.83 -6.94 -2.73
C SER A 87 -7.89 -5.95 -3.87
N ALA A 88 -8.84 -5.01 -3.85
CA ALA A 88 -8.98 -3.98 -4.88
C ALA A 88 -7.73 -3.11 -5.03
N VAL A 89 -7.06 -2.75 -3.92
CA VAL A 89 -5.80 -2.00 -3.97
C VAL A 89 -4.67 -2.82 -4.59
N ARG A 90 -4.62 -4.14 -4.33
CA ARG A 90 -3.62 -5.03 -4.92
C ARG A 90 -3.85 -5.28 -6.41
N GLU A 91 -5.11 -5.36 -6.83
CA GLU A 91 -5.48 -5.40 -8.24
C GLU A 91 -5.06 -4.11 -8.94
N LEU A 92 -5.40 -2.95 -8.36
CA LEU A 92 -4.98 -1.65 -8.87
C LEU A 92 -3.45 -1.54 -8.97
N PHE A 93 -2.70 -2.04 -7.99
CA PHE A 93 -1.24 -2.07 -8.08
C PHE A 93 -0.75 -2.85 -9.31
N ALA A 94 -1.36 -3.99 -9.61
CA ALA A 94 -1.01 -4.75 -10.79
C ALA A 94 -1.39 -4.02 -12.08
N ASP A 95 -2.56 -3.38 -12.12
CA ASP A 95 -3.00 -2.59 -13.28
C ASP A 95 -2.09 -1.38 -13.55
N LEU A 96 -1.51 -0.80 -12.49
CA LEU A 96 -0.55 0.31 -12.58
C LEU A 96 0.89 -0.17 -12.84
N MET A 97 1.19 -1.46 -12.80
CA MET A 97 2.54 -1.95 -13.10
C MET A 97 2.75 -2.12 -14.59
N LEU A 98 3.76 -1.43 -15.12
CA LEU A 98 4.19 -1.60 -16.51
C LEU A 98 5.05 -2.86 -16.67
N ASP A 99 5.76 -3.25 -15.60
CA ASP A 99 6.62 -4.42 -15.56
C ASP A 99 5.91 -5.58 -14.83
N GLU A 100 5.16 -6.40 -15.56
CA GLU A 100 4.39 -7.54 -15.02
C GLU A 100 5.20 -8.50 -14.10
N PRO A 101 6.49 -8.81 -14.37
CA PRO A 101 7.27 -9.68 -13.48
C PRO A 101 7.39 -9.15 -12.04
N ILE A 102 7.29 -7.83 -11.85
CA ILE A 102 7.28 -7.21 -10.52
C ILE A 102 5.97 -7.55 -9.80
N ALA A 103 4.83 -7.42 -10.49
CA ALA A 103 3.53 -7.79 -9.92
C ALA A 103 3.48 -9.28 -9.56
N GLU A 104 4.04 -10.16 -10.40
CA GLU A 104 4.17 -11.60 -10.13
C GLU A 104 5.01 -11.86 -8.87
N LEU A 105 6.15 -11.20 -8.72
CA LEU A 105 7.02 -11.35 -7.54
C LEU A 105 6.27 -11.00 -6.24
N PHE A 106 5.46 -9.94 -6.25
CA PHE A 106 4.67 -9.55 -5.07
C PHE A 106 3.52 -10.52 -4.79
N ARG A 107 2.92 -11.14 -5.82
CA ARG A 107 1.86 -12.15 -5.67
C ARG A 107 2.39 -13.51 -5.18
N ALA A 108 3.63 -13.86 -5.52
CA ALA A 108 4.22 -15.16 -5.24
C ALA A 108 4.11 -15.61 -3.77
N ARG A 109 4.23 -14.67 -2.82
CA ARG A 109 4.10 -14.98 -1.38
C ARG A 109 2.68 -15.48 -1.04
N ASP A 110 1.67 -14.82 -1.58
CA ASP A 110 0.28 -15.16 -1.31
C ASP A 110 -0.09 -16.45 -2.08
N ASP A 111 0.44 -16.66 -3.28
CA ASP A 111 0.29 -17.91 -4.05
C ASP A 111 0.87 -19.11 -3.31
N PHE A 112 2.08 -18.98 -2.75
CA PHE A 112 2.68 -20.04 -1.94
C PHE A 112 1.83 -20.39 -0.71
N ALA A 113 1.27 -19.38 -0.04
CA ALA A 113 0.38 -19.60 1.09
C ALA A 113 -0.91 -20.32 0.65
N ASN A 114 -1.48 -19.96 -0.50
CA ASN A 114 -2.67 -20.60 -1.06
C ASN A 114 -2.39 -22.05 -1.46
N MET A 115 -1.25 -22.33 -2.09
CA MET A 115 -0.84 -23.69 -2.43
C MET A 115 -0.72 -24.57 -1.19
N ARG A 116 -0.19 -24.03 -0.07
CA ARG A 116 -0.09 -24.77 1.20
C ARG A 116 -1.45 -25.09 1.82
N LEU A 117 -2.48 -24.29 1.57
CA LEU A 117 -3.84 -24.52 2.09
C LEU A 117 -4.66 -25.47 1.21
N ALA A 118 -4.28 -25.63 -0.05
CA ALA A 118 -4.97 -26.49 -1.02
C ALA A 118 -4.55 -27.97 -0.96
N VAL A 119 -3.45 -28.28 -0.27
CA VAL A 119 -2.94 -29.64 0.00
C VAL A 119 -3.39 -30.10 1.37
#